data_AF-A0A9D9SR87-F1
#
_entry.id   AF-A0A9D9SR87-F1
#
_cell.length_a   1.000
_cell.length_b   1.000
_cell.length_c   1.000
_cell.angle_alpha   90.00
_cell.angle_beta   90.00
_cell.angle_gamma   90.00
#
_symmetry.space_group_name_H-M   'P 1'
#
loop_
_entity.id
_entity.type
_entity.pdbx_description
1 polymer ?
#
loop_
_entity_poly.entity_id
_entity_poly.type
_entity_poly.pdbx_seq_one_letter_code
_entity_poly.pdbx_strand_id
1 'polypeptide(L)' 'IGHERWRRNLAVAMGNAVRALPESELCSALRGALAQALPDASELVREHIEWALLQSAAKATDEPRSPATPAR' A
#
# COMPACT_ATOMS: atom_id res chain seq x y z
N ILE A 1 12.72 -15.17 12.22
CA ILE A 1 12.05 -13.89 11.86
C ILE A 1 10.94 -13.68 12.88
N GLY A 2 10.88 -12.54 13.57
CA GLY A 2 9.83 -12.26 14.57
C GLY A 2 8.52 -11.82 13.92
N HIS A 3 7.39 -12.11 14.58
CA HIS A 3 6.03 -11.82 14.09
C HIS A 3 5.83 -10.34 13.72
N GLU A 4 6.34 -9.41 14.53
CA GLU A 4 6.25 -7.97 14.26
C GLU A 4 6.98 -7.54 12.97
N ARG A 5 8.21 -8.03 12.75
CA ARG A 5 8.97 -7.72 11.51
C ARG A 5 8.27 -8.28 10.28
N TRP A 6 7.62 -9.44 10.43
CA TRP A 6 6.81 -10.02 9.35
C TRP A 6 5.58 -9.15 9.04
N ARG A 7 4.81 -8.73 10.06
CA ARG A 7 3.66 -7.82 9.89
C ARG A 7 4.06 -6.49 9.25
N ARG A 8 5.19 -5.91 9.67
CA ARG A 8 5.76 -4.70 9.06
C ARG A 8 6.03 -4.90 7.57
N ASN A 9 6.73 -5.98 7.20
CA ASN A 9 7.04 -6.27 5.80
C ASN A 9 5.76 -6.48 4.97
N LEU A 10 4.75 -7.11 5.55
CA LEU A 10 3.46 -7.31 4.91
C LEU A 10 2.74 -5.98 4.64
N ALA A 11 2.70 -5.07 5.62
CA ALA A 11 2.12 -3.73 5.46
C ALA A 11 2.80 -2.95 4.32
N VAL A 12 4.14 -3.02 4.24
CA VAL A 12 4.90 -2.41 3.14
C VAL A 12 4.54 -3.02 1.78
N ALA A 13 4.46 -4.35 1.69
CA ALA A 13 4.09 -5.03 0.45
C ALA A 13 2.68 -4.64 -0.02
N MET A 14 1.72 -4.54 0.92
CA MET A 14 0.37 -4.09 0.63
C MET A 14 0.33 -2.62 0.17
N GLY A 15 1.07 -1.72 0.82
CA GLY A 15 1.17 -0.31 0.38
C GLY A 15 1.79 -0.14 -1.00
N ASN A 16 2.81 -0.95 -1.33
CA ASN A 16 3.39 -0.98 -2.67
C ASN A 16 2.38 -1.48 -3.71
N ALA A 17 1.60 -2.52 -3.39
CA ALA A 17 0.55 -3.03 -4.26
C ALA A 17 -0.56 -1.98 -4.46
N VAL A 18 -1.02 -1.33 -3.39
CA VAL A 18 -2.00 -0.24 -3.45
C VAL A 18 -1.48 0.90 -4.33
N ARG A 19 -0.20 1.25 -4.28
CA ARG A 19 0.38 2.27 -5.16
C ARG A 19 0.38 1.84 -6.63
N ALA A 20 0.81 0.61 -6.92
CA ALA A 20 1.05 0.14 -8.27
C ALA A 20 -0.22 -0.30 -9.03
N LEU A 21 -1.24 -0.78 -8.31
CA LEU A 21 -2.46 -1.29 -8.92
C LEU A 21 -3.44 -0.15 -9.25
N PRO A 22 -4.18 -0.25 -10.37
CA PRO A 22 -5.30 0.64 -10.63
C PRO A 22 -6.40 0.45 -9.58
N GLU A 23 -7.26 1.45 -9.46
CA GLU A 23 -8.44 1.37 -8.59
C GLU A 23 -9.29 0.17 -9.00
N SER A 24 -9.54 -0.73 -8.06
CA SER A 24 -10.10 -2.06 -8.29
C SER A 24 -10.58 -2.68 -6.98
N GLU A 25 -11.40 -3.73 -7.05
CA GLU A 25 -11.83 -4.49 -5.89
C GLU A 25 -10.64 -5.02 -5.06
N LEU A 26 -9.54 -5.40 -5.71
CA LEU A 26 -8.32 -5.81 -5.02
C LEU A 26 -7.70 -4.64 -4.24
N CYS A 27 -7.63 -3.44 -4.84
CA CYS A 27 -7.14 -2.24 -4.15
C CYS A 27 -8.03 -1.89 -2.94
N SER A 28 -9.35 -1.95 -3.10
CA SER A 28 -10.32 -1.79 -2.01
C SER A 28 -10.15 -2.83 -0.89
N ALA A 29 -9.97 -4.10 -1.25
CA ALA A 29 -9.75 -5.18 -0.28
C ALA A 29 -8.45 -4.99 0.50
N LEU A 30 -7.36 -4.59 -0.17
CA LEU A 30 -6.08 -4.30 0.47
C LEU A 30 -6.21 -3.14 1.48
N ARG A 31 -6.90 -2.05 1.09
CA ARG A 31 -7.20 -0.92 1.99
C ARG A 31 -8.02 -1.36 3.20
N GLY A 32 -9.08 -2.15 2.97
CA GLY A 32 -9.93 -2.69 4.02
C GLY A 32 -9.17 -3.60 5.00
N ALA A 33 -8.25 -4.43 4.50
CA ALA A 33 -7.41 -5.28 5.33
C ALA A 33 -6.43 -4.46 6.19
N LEU A 34 -5.80 -3.43 5.61
CA LEU A 34 -4.92 -2.50 6.33
C LEU A 34 -5.67 -1.75 7.44
N ALA A 35 -6.85 -1.21 7.14
CA ALA A 35 -7.67 -0.48 8.11
C ALA A 35 -8.13 -1.37 9.27
N GLN A 36 -8.52 -2.62 8.98
CA GLN A 36 -8.91 -3.60 10.01
C GLN A 36 -7.72 -4.05 10.88
N ALA A 37 -6.51 -4.06 10.34
CA ALA A 37 -5.31 -4.46 11.08
C ALA A 37 -4.75 -3.36 11.99
N LEU A 38 -5.19 -2.10 11.82
CA LEU A 38 -4.66 -0.93 12.53
C LEU A 38 -4.90 -0.96 14.05
N PRO A 39 -6.08 -1.33 14.58
CA PRO A 39 -6.34 -1.33 16.03
C PRO A 39 -5.44 -2.28 16.82
N ASP A 40 -5.10 -3.42 16.22
CA ASP A 40 -4.29 -4.48 16.84
C ASP A 40 -2.80 -4.39 16.44
N ALA A 41 -2.37 -3.28 15.85
CA ALA A 41 -0.98 -3.08 15.44
C ALA A 41 -0.13 -2.54 16.59
N SER A 42 1.06 -3.12 16.77
CA SER A 42 2.12 -2.46 17.54
C SER A 42 2.49 -1.13 16.89
N GLU A 43 3.09 -0.24 17.64
CA GLU A 43 3.48 1.10 17.16
C GLU A 43 4.26 1.05 15.85
N LEU A 44 5.29 0.20 15.79
CA LEU A 44 6.09 0.00 14.58
C LEU A 44 5.25 -0.44 13.38
N VAL A 45 4.30 -1.36 13.57
CA VAL A 45 3.46 -1.85 12.47
C VAL A 45 2.42 -0.80 12.08
N ARG A 46 1.88 -0.06 13.05
CA ARG A 46 0.87 0.99 12.85
C ARG A 46 1.38 2.07 11.92
N GLU A 47 2.59 2.57 12.15
CA GLU A 47 3.26 3.55 11.27
C GLU A 47 3.30 3.08 9.80
N HIS A 48 3.58 1.79 9.58
CA HIS A 48 3.68 1.23 8.23
C HIS A 48 2.30 0.99 7.60
N ILE A 49 1.28 0.67 8.41
CA ILE A 49 -0.11 0.57 7.93
C ILE A 49 -0.63 1.94 7.54
N GLU A 50 -0.39 2.97 8.36
CA GLU A 50 -0.76 4.36 8.07
C GLU A 50 -0.10 4.85 6.78
N TRP A 51 1.21 4.62 6.63
CA TRP A 51 1.92 4.88 5.39
C TRP A 51 1.26 4.16 4.20
N ALA A 52 0.93 2.88 4.33
CA ALA A 52 0.33 2.10 3.25
C ALA A 52 -1.05 2.63 2.84
N LEU A 53 -1.87 3.08 3.79
CA LEU A 53 -3.18 3.68 3.53
C LEU A 53 -3.05 5.00 2.74
N LEU A 54 -2.04 5.83 3.04
CA LEU A 54 -1.77 7.09 2.34
C LEU A 54 -1.41 6.91 0.86
N GLN A 55 -0.87 5.74 0.48
CA GLN A 55 -0.56 5.43 -0.93
C GLN A 55 -1.82 5.47 -1.83
N SER A 56 -2.99 5.29 -1.23
CA SER A 56 -4.29 5.41 -1.92
C SER A 56 -4.61 6.86 -2.29
N ALA A 57 -4.29 7.81 -1.40
CA ALA A 57 -4.54 9.23 -1.60
C ALA A 57 -3.56 9.82 -2.62
N ALA A 58 -2.31 9.38 -2.60
CA ALA A 58 -1.30 9.80 -3.59
C ALA A 58 -1.67 9.42 -5.03
N LYS A 59 -2.44 8.35 -5.24
CA LYS A 59 -2.95 7.96 -6.56
C LYS A 59 -3.84 9.02 -7.21
N ALA A 60 -4.53 9.85 -6.42
CA ALA A 60 -5.37 10.93 -6.94
C ALA A 60 -4.55 12.05 -7.64
N THR A 61 -3.24 12.09 -7.43
CA THR A 61 -2.32 13.08 -8.04
C THR A 61 -1.45 12.47 -9.15
N ASP A 62 -1.45 11.15 -9.31
CA ASP A 62 -0.65 10.44 -10.33
C ASP A 62 -1.52 10.18 -11.58
N GLU A 63 -1.78 11.23 -12.37
CA GLU A 63 -2.18 11.06 -13.78
C GLU A 63 -1.00 10.51 -14.60
N PRO A 64 -1.23 9.79 -15.71
CA PRO A 64 -0.43 8.66 -16.11
C PRO A 64 0.99 9.07 -16.47
N ARG A 65 1.96 8.37 -15.88
CA ARG A 65 3.26 8.21 -16.53
C ARG A 65 3.06 7.44 -17.84
N SER A 66 2.73 8.17 -18.90
CA SER A 66 2.84 7.69 -20.28
C SER A 66 4.25 7.11 -20.48
N PRO A 67 4.40 5.91 -21.04
CA PRO A 67 5.70 5.49 -21.55
C PRO A 67 5.98 6.33 -22.81
N ALA A 68 6.77 7.40 -22.68
CA ALA A 68 7.35 8.07 -23.82
C ALA A 68 8.47 7.19 -24.43
N THR A 69 8.13 6.60 -25.58
CA THR A 69 8.85 5.87 -26.65
C THR A 69 10.18 6.57 -27.09
N PRO A 70 11.24 5.87 -27.60
CA PRO A 70 11.23 5.34 -28.98
C PRO A 70 11.82 3.94 -29.18
N ALA A 71 11.26 3.26 -30.19
CA ALA A 71 11.90 2.15 -30.90
C ALA A 71 13.21 2.63 -31.51
N ARG A 72 14.24 1.78 -31.44
CA ARG A 72 15.55 1.98 -32.04
C ARG A 72 15.62 1.29 -33.40
#